data_AF-A0A519QM16-F1
#
_entry.id   AF-A0A519QM16-F1
#
_cell.length_a   1.000
_cell.length_b   1.000
_cell.length_c   1.000
_cell.angle_alpha   90.00
_cell.angle_beta   90.00
_cell.angle_gamma   90.00
#
_symmetry.space_group_name_H-M   'P 1'
#
loop_
_entity.id
_entity.type
_entity.pdbx_description
1 polymer ?
#
loop_
_entity_poly.entity_id
_entity_poly.type
_entity_poly.pdbx_seq_one_letter_code
_entity_poly.pdbx_strand_id
1 'polypeptide(L)'
;MLRAIEETVEYIKRKTENFKPETGIILGTGLGGLVKEIEVEHQLMYSNIPNFPISTLEFHSGKLIFGTLNGKKIVAMQGRLHYYEGYSMQQITFPVRVMKGLGIEN
;
A
#
# COMPACT_ATOMS: atom_id res chain seq x y z
N MET A 1 -0.14 17.87 -3.08
CA MET A 1 -0.43 16.76 -2.14
C MET A 1 -1.83 16.20 -2.38
N LEU A 2 -2.92 16.95 -2.17
CA LEU A 2 -4.29 16.44 -2.36
C LEU A 2 -4.52 15.84 -3.78
N ARG A 3 -4.19 16.58 -4.84
CA ARG A 3 -4.29 16.10 -6.23
C ARG A 3 -3.52 14.79 -6.49
N ALA A 4 -2.32 14.66 -5.92
CA ALA A 4 -1.50 13.46 -6.06
C ALA A 4 -2.13 12.26 -5.34
N ILE A 5 -2.77 12.49 -4.19
CA ILE A 5 -3.53 11.45 -3.47
C ILE A 5 -4.72 11.00 -4.33
N GLU A 6 -5.53 11.94 -4.84
CA GLU A 6 -6.70 11.65 -5.68
C GLU A 6 -6.32 10.87 -6.94
N GLU A 7 -5.29 11.32 -7.67
CA GLU A 7 -4.77 10.63 -8.85
C GLU A 7 -4.35 9.18 -8.52
N THR A 8 -3.65 9.01 -7.41
CA THR A 8 -3.16 7.69 -6.96
C THR A 8 -4.29 6.77 -6.55
N VAL A 9 -5.28 7.29 -5.82
CA VAL A 9 -6.49 6.56 -5.40
C VAL A 9 -7.26 6.08 -6.61
N GLU A 10 -7.51 6.96 -7.59
CA GLU A 10 -8.24 6.59 -8.81
C GLU A 10 -7.45 5.60 -9.67
N TYR A 11 -6.13 5.73 -9.74
CA TYR A 11 -5.28 4.74 -10.39
C TYR A 11 -5.42 3.36 -9.75
N ILE A 12 -5.32 3.28 -8.41
CA ILE A 12 -5.42 2.02 -7.66
C ILE A 12 -6.80 1.41 -7.87
N LYS A 13 -7.89 2.17 -7.65
CA LYS A 13 -9.27 1.69 -7.86
C LYS A 13 -9.45 1.06 -9.24
N ARG A 14 -8.97 1.72 -10.30
CA ARG A 14 -9.06 1.18 -11.67
C ARG A 14 -8.25 -0.11 -11.83
N LYS A 15 -7.06 -0.19 -11.22
CA LYS A 15 -6.19 -1.38 -11.32
C LYS A 15 -6.65 -2.56 -10.47
N THR A 16 -7.51 -2.31 -9.49
CA THR A 16 -8.05 -3.34 -8.59
C THR A 16 -9.56 -3.49 -8.75
N GLU A 17 -10.12 -3.19 -9.93
CA GLU A 17 -11.56 -3.40 -10.22
C GLU A 17 -12.52 -2.82 -9.15
N ASN A 18 -12.17 -1.65 -8.60
CA ASN A 18 -12.87 -1.00 -7.49
C ASN A 18 -12.99 -1.83 -6.21
N PHE A 19 -12.00 -2.69 -5.92
CA PHE A 19 -11.85 -3.36 -4.64
C PHE A 19 -11.97 -2.37 -3.47
N LYS A 20 -12.76 -2.74 -2.45
CA LYS A 20 -13.07 -1.90 -1.29
C LYS A 20 -12.47 -2.52 -0.03
N PRO A 21 -11.21 -2.20 0.32
CA PRO A 21 -10.61 -2.66 1.57
C PRO A 21 -11.21 -1.92 2.75
N GLU A 22 -11.41 -2.63 3.86
CA GLU A 22 -11.91 -2.06 5.12
C GLU A 22 -10.76 -1.76 6.09
N THR A 23 -9.66 -2.50 5.97
CA THR A 23 -8.49 -2.42 6.86
C THR A 23 -7.19 -2.28 6.08
N GLY A 24 -6.32 -1.40 6.58
CA GLY A 24 -4.95 -1.19 6.08
C GLY A 24 -3.92 -1.87 6.98
N ILE A 25 -2.97 -2.59 6.40
CA ILE A 25 -1.89 -3.25 7.15
C ILE A 25 -0.54 -2.81 6.60
N ILE A 26 0.36 -2.31 7.46
CA ILE A 26 1.74 -2.01 7.07
C ILE A 26 2.67 -3.06 7.64
N LEU A 27 3.28 -3.86 6.77
CA LEU A 27 4.15 -4.96 7.17
C LEU A 27 5.57 -4.44 7.45
N GLY A 28 5.96 -4.54 8.72
CA GLY A 28 7.32 -4.30 9.17
C GLY A 28 8.30 -5.42 8.79
N THR A 29 9.56 -5.24 9.13
CA THR A 29 10.61 -6.25 8.92
C THR A 29 10.25 -7.55 9.63
N GLY A 30 10.40 -8.69 8.95
CA GLY A 30 10.06 -10.02 9.49
C GLY A 30 8.59 -10.42 9.36
N LEU A 31 7.68 -9.50 9.03
CA LEU A 31 6.23 -9.78 8.91
C LEU A 31 5.79 -10.20 7.50
N GLY A 32 6.74 -10.43 6.58
CA GLY A 32 6.45 -10.85 5.21
C GLY A 32 5.74 -12.21 5.12
N GLY A 33 5.82 -13.04 6.17
CA GLY A 33 5.10 -14.32 6.25
C GLY A 33 3.57 -14.14 6.20
N LEU A 34 3.03 -13.04 6.72
CA LEU A 34 1.58 -12.78 6.73
C LEU A 34 0.99 -12.72 5.32
N VAL A 35 1.80 -12.32 4.33
CA VAL A 35 1.36 -12.27 2.92
C VAL A 35 0.90 -13.63 2.41
N LYS A 36 1.44 -14.73 2.95
CA LYS A 36 1.06 -16.09 2.55
C LYS A 36 -0.33 -16.49 3.05
N GLU A 37 -0.82 -15.83 4.08
CA GLU A 37 -2.15 -16.08 4.67
C GLU A 37 -3.25 -15.21 4.03
N ILE A 38 -2.88 -14.29 3.13
CA ILE A 38 -3.83 -13.45 2.40
C ILE A 38 -4.31 -14.21 1.18
N GLU A 39 -5.63 -14.34 1.04
CA GLU A 39 -6.27 -14.71 -0.22
C GLU A 39 -6.16 -13.52 -1.18
N VAL A 40 -5.09 -13.50 -1.97
CA VAL A 40 -4.73 -12.37 -2.83
C VAL A 40 -5.67 -12.27 -4.03
N GLU A 41 -6.27 -11.10 -4.22
CA GLU A 41 -7.09 -10.75 -5.39
C GLU A 41 -6.32 -9.82 -6.35
N HIS A 42 -5.57 -8.85 -5.82
CA HIS A 42 -4.75 -7.94 -6.63
C HIS A 42 -3.40 -7.62 -5.99
N GLN A 43 -2.37 -7.37 -6.81
CA GLN A 43 -1.07 -6.89 -6.34
C GLN A 43 -0.55 -5.78 -7.25
N LEU A 44 -0.02 -4.71 -6.64
CA LEU A 44 0.58 -3.57 -7.34
C LEU A 44 1.96 -3.28 -6.77
N MET A 45 2.99 -3.29 -7.63
CA MET A 45 4.33 -2.83 -7.28
C MET A 45 4.32 -1.32 -7.03
N TYR A 46 4.99 -0.82 -5.99
CA TYR A 46 5.08 0.63 -5.72
C TYR A 46 5.62 1.40 -6.92
N SER A 47 6.58 0.82 -7.65
CA SER A 47 7.14 1.40 -8.89
C SER A 47 6.13 1.65 -9.99
N ASN A 48 4.98 0.97 -9.96
CA ASN A 48 3.95 1.06 -10.98
C ASN A 48 2.77 1.93 -10.52
N ILE A 49 2.83 2.49 -9.31
CA ILE A 49 1.78 3.34 -8.75
C ILE A 49 2.25 4.80 -8.86
N PRO A 50 1.47 5.70 -9.49
CA PRO A 50 1.87 7.10 -9.62
C PRO A 50 2.04 7.74 -8.24
N ASN A 51 3.01 8.64 -8.12
CA ASN A 51 3.34 9.39 -6.89
C ASN A 51 3.79 8.53 -5.68
N PHE A 52 3.80 7.20 -5.80
CA PHE A 52 4.18 6.32 -4.70
C PHE A 52 5.69 6.35 -4.50
N PRO A 53 6.19 6.46 -3.26
CA PRO A 53 7.62 6.43 -3.03
C PRO A 53 8.14 5.01 -3.20
N ILE A 54 9.28 4.86 -3.88
CA ILE A 54 9.94 3.59 -4.14
C ILE A 54 11.10 3.48 -3.16
N SER A 55 11.11 2.46 -2.29
CA SER A 55 12.26 2.22 -1.39
C SER A 55 13.52 1.95 -2.22
N THR A 56 14.64 2.54 -1.79
CA THR A 56 15.94 2.42 -2.43
C THR A 56 16.72 1.17 -2.00
N LEU A 57 16.20 0.41 -1.03
CA LEU A 57 16.84 -0.80 -0.51
C LEU A 57 16.47 -2.00 -1.39
N GLU A 58 17.49 -2.68 -1.95
CA GLU A 58 17.36 -3.82 -2.89
C GLU A 58 16.44 -4.95 -2.40
N PHE A 59 16.26 -5.09 -1.08
CA PHE A 59 15.46 -6.17 -0.46
C PHE A 59 13.99 -5.79 -0.19
N HIS A 60 13.56 -4.58 -0.58
CA HIS A 60 12.18 -4.13 -0.42
C HIS A 60 11.54 -3.83 -1.78
N SER A 61 11.22 -4.91 -2.53
CA SER A 61 10.28 -4.80 -3.65
C SER A 61 8.89 -4.47 -3.09
N GLY A 62 8.65 -3.18 -2.85
CA GLY A 62 7.45 -2.70 -2.19
C GLY A 62 6.19 -3.03 -2.99
N LYS A 63 5.21 -3.66 -2.34
CA LYS A 63 3.93 -4.04 -2.97
C LYS A 63 2.74 -3.58 -2.14
N LEU A 64 1.67 -3.18 -2.81
CA LEU A 64 0.32 -3.18 -2.26
C LEU A 64 -0.34 -4.49 -2.65
N ILE A 65 -0.91 -5.18 -1.66
CA ILE A 65 -1.59 -6.46 -1.81
C ILE A 65 -3.02 -6.27 -1.36
N PHE A 66 -3.97 -6.56 -2.22
CA PHE A 66 -5.40 -6.49 -1.95
C PHE A 66 -5.95 -7.90 -1.92
N GLY A 67 -6.82 -8.18 -0.96
CA GLY A 67 -7.41 -9.50 -0.84
C GLY A 67 -8.15 -9.67 0.48
N THR A 68 -8.34 -10.92 0.85
CA THR A 68 -9.08 -11.31 2.04
C THR A 68 -8.16 -11.98 3.07
N LEU A 69 -8.26 -11.56 4.33
CA LEU A 69 -7.56 -12.18 5.46
C LEU A 69 -8.57 -12.44 6.57
N ASN A 70 -8.74 -13.70 6.97
CA ASN A 70 -9.74 -14.11 7.97
C ASN A 70 -11.15 -13.54 7.69
N GLY A 71 -11.59 -13.58 6.42
CA GLY A 71 -12.89 -13.09 5.98
C GLY A 71 -13.03 -11.57 5.87
N LYS A 72 -11.96 -10.79 6.12
CA LYS A 72 -11.97 -9.32 6.00
C LYS A 72 -11.22 -8.87 4.75
N LYS A 73 -11.80 -7.90 4.04
CA LYS A 73 -11.14 -7.24 2.89
C LYS A 73 -10.08 -6.27 3.37
N ILE A 74 -8.84 -6.51 2.97
CA ILE A 74 -7.68 -5.74 3.42
C ILE A 74 -6.89 -5.18 2.24
N VAL A 75 -6.09 -4.15 2.53
CA VAL A 75 -4.92 -3.82 1.73
C VAL A 75 -3.68 -3.86 2.63
N ALA A 76 -2.67 -4.61 2.21
CA ALA A 76 -1.40 -4.74 2.90
C ALA A 76 -0.27 -4.08 2.11
N MET A 77 0.50 -3.24 2.78
CA MET A 77 1.79 -2.73 2.33
C MET A 77 2.87 -3.74 2.71
N GLN A 78 3.40 -4.46 1.73
CA GLN A 78 4.60 -5.26 1.90
C GLN A 78 5.82 -4.39 1.62
N GLY A 79 6.41 -3.84 2.69
CA GLY A 79 7.48 -2.85 2.62
C GLY A 79 7.04 -1.50 3.18
N ARG A 80 7.99 -0.79 3.75
CA ARG A 80 7.79 0.53 4.38
C ARG A 80 8.95 1.44 4.04
N LEU A 81 8.69 2.73 4.13
CA LEU A 81 9.65 3.79 3.88
C LEU A 81 10.06 4.38 5.21
N HIS A 82 11.32 4.73 5.33
CA HIS A 82 11.88 5.26 6.56
C HIS A 82 12.49 6.64 6.35
N TYR A 83 12.47 7.44 7.41
CA TYR A 83 13.08 8.77 7.41
C TYR A 83 14.59 8.72 7.14
N TYR A 84 15.27 7.69 7.66
CA TYR A 84 16.72 7.52 7.46
C TYR A 84 17.09 7.15 6.01
N GLU A 85 16.13 6.76 5.16
CA GLU A 85 16.36 6.56 3.72
C GLU A 85 16.36 7.90 2.95
N GLY A 86 16.15 9.04 3.63
CA GLY A 86 16.14 10.38 3.04
C GLY A 86 14.76 10.90 2.64
N TYR A 87 13.69 10.17 2.94
CA TYR A 87 12.32 10.61 2.65
C TYR A 87 11.82 11.64 3.66
N SER A 88 11.08 12.63 3.16
CA SER A 88 10.30 13.54 3.99
C SER A 88 9.16 12.82 4.71
N MET A 89 8.67 13.38 5.82
CA MET A 89 7.49 12.85 6.52
C MET A 89 6.25 12.82 5.62
N GLN A 90 6.15 13.75 4.67
CA GLN A 90 5.09 13.78 3.67
C GLN A 90 5.14 12.56 2.74
N GLN A 91 6.33 12.14 2.30
CA GLN A 91 6.51 10.95 1.47
C GLN A 91 6.22 9.67 2.26
N ILE A 92 6.74 9.57 3.49
CA ILE A 92 6.52 8.40 4.36
C ILE A 92 5.03 8.18 4.65
N THR A 93 4.30 9.27 4.89
CA THR A 93 2.86 9.22 5.22
C THR A 93 1.95 9.20 3.98
N PHE A 94 2.50 9.33 2.77
CA PHE A 94 1.71 9.36 1.55
C PHE A 94 0.88 8.07 1.33
N PRO A 95 1.46 6.85 1.46
CA PRO A 95 0.69 5.60 1.33
C PRO A 95 -0.48 5.50 2.31
N VAL A 96 -0.31 5.99 3.55
CA VAL A 96 -1.38 6.01 4.57
C VAL A 96 -2.55 6.89 4.15
N ARG A 97 -2.27 8.06 3.57
CA ARG A 97 -3.31 8.97 3.07
C ARG A 97 -4.03 8.41 1.85
N VAL A 98 -3.30 7.72 0.97
CA VAL A 98 -3.90 6.99 -0.17
C VAL A 98 -4.82 5.88 0.33
N MET A 99 -4.36 5.08 1.30
CA MET A 99 -5.17 4.08 1.98
C MET A 99 -6.45 4.66 2.59
N LYS A 100 -6.37 5.84 3.23
CA LYS A 100 -7.58 6.53 3.70
C LYS A 100 -8.51 6.92 2.56
N GLY A 101 -7.97 7.40 1.43
CA GLY A 101 -8.75 7.73 0.23
C GLY A 101 -9.39 6.53 -0.46
N LEU A 102 -8.90 5.31 -0.21
CA LEU A 102 -9.53 4.06 -0.67
C LEU A 102 -10.72 3.64 0.21
N GLY A 103 -11.00 4.34 1.31
CA GLY A 103 -12.12 4.06 2.19
C GLY A 103 -11.78 3.27 3.45
N ILE A 104 -10.50 3.08 3.76
CA ILE A 104 -10.08 2.37 4.98
C ILE A 104 -10.54 3.10 6.23
N GLU A 105 -11.00 2.33 7.21
CA GLU A 105 -11.46 2.81 8.50
C GLU A 105 -10.48 2.53 9.64
N ASN A 106 -9.66 1.47 9.54
CA ASN A 106 -8.66 1.09 10.55
C ASN A 106 -7.35 0.58 9.92
#